data_AF-A0A5M9MSC6-F1
#
_entry.id   AF-A0A5M9MSC6-F1
#
_cell.length_a   1.000
_cell.length_b   1.000
_cell.length_c   1.000
_cell.angle_alpha   90.00
_cell.angle_beta   90.00
_cell.angle_gamma   90.00
#
_symmetry.space_group_name_H-M   'P 1'
#
loop_
_entity.id
_entity.type
_entity.pdbx_description
1 polymer ?
#
loop_
_entity_poly.entity_id
_entity_poly.type
_entity_poly.pdbx_seq_one_letter_code
_entity_poly.pdbx_strand_id
1 'polypeptide(L)'
;MRLSTPIITFLCIVSYAFGATPEQSKFEKYQSLSRFRPLDLDDSTYEDLTSQPRDYYVAVILTATDVRYGCSLCREFQPEWELIARSWNKGSEPDGLKLLFGSLDFSNGKATFQKLMLQTAPVLLVFPPTLGAFAKVDDAPLRFDFSGPISADQLYTWINRHLPEGPKPPLVRPINYIRIVCAVTILMGTVTMFSILSPYVLPIIRNRNLWAAFSLIAILLFTSGHMFNHIRKVPYVAGDGKGGINYFAGGFSNQFGMETQIIAAIYAVLSFAAIALAMKVPRITDSKAQQWQQQLEYTVLSIIATMSQPDENIGHILASSATSTTLLIAIQLASKLFTFISNQLILRKISPATFGIAARLELCSISILYLSRESIRIAIQRQPLGPDAAATVSPDEKRAQNDYQKINEKAEARFIASQSVVNMSYLSVGMGIPLAMAFATSYMQSASENPSQAQFYKLSVMITTIASLMELCTEPFFAVVQQHMLYKKRAAVEMAAVFVKTLAVCGSVVWAAYGDRSIGVLPFALGHLCYSFALICGYSIAILRFKSQCPFSLLPKRISSRYAGDLVK
;
A
#
# COMPACT_ATOMS: atom_id res chain seq x y z
N MET A 1 -28.64 27.14 95.49
CA MET A 1 -28.48 27.71 94.14
C MET A 1 -27.15 28.45 94.09
N ARG A 2 -26.15 27.87 93.41
CA ARG A 2 -24.78 28.38 93.26
C ARG A 2 -24.56 28.60 91.77
N LEU A 3 -24.23 29.83 91.36
CA LEU A 3 -23.89 30.17 89.98
C LEU A 3 -22.71 31.16 90.01
N SER A 4 -21.54 30.70 90.46
CA SER A 4 -20.32 31.52 90.47
C SER A 4 -19.06 30.66 90.59
N THR A 5 -18.88 29.70 89.69
CA THR A 5 -17.67 28.85 89.62
C THR A 5 -17.34 28.39 88.18
N PRO A 6 -17.36 29.28 87.17
CA PRO A 6 -16.47 29.02 86.02
C PRO A 6 -15.70 30.24 85.47
N ILE A 7 -15.79 31.43 86.09
CA ILE A 7 -15.13 32.63 85.55
C ILE A 7 -13.70 32.82 86.11
N ILE A 8 -13.41 32.29 87.30
CA ILE A 8 -12.11 32.49 87.98
C ILE A 8 -11.03 31.52 87.46
N THR A 9 -11.40 30.36 86.92
CA THR A 9 -10.45 29.40 86.34
C THR A 9 -9.94 29.78 84.95
N PHE A 10 -10.65 30.65 84.22
CA PHE A 10 -10.19 31.10 82.89
C PHE A 10 -9.16 32.23 82.97
N LEU A 11 -9.21 33.06 84.02
CA LEU A 11 -8.31 34.21 84.20
C LEU A 11 -6.93 33.85 84.75
N CYS A 12 -6.76 32.69 85.41
CA CYS A 12 -5.45 32.26 85.91
C CYS A 12 -4.58 31.54 84.86
N ILE A 13 -5.14 31.11 83.73
CA ILE A 13 -4.37 30.46 82.64
C ILE A 13 -3.70 31.51 81.73
N VAL A 14 -4.20 32.75 81.73
CA VAL A 14 -3.68 33.82 80.84
C VAL A 14 -2.38 34.44 81.38
N SER A 15 -2.08 34.34 82.66
CA SER A 15 -0.91 35.02 83.27
C SER A 15 0.39 34.20 83.28
N TYR A 16 0.43 32.99 82.70
CA TYR A 16 1.66 32.17 82.61
C TYR A 16 2.30 32.15 81.21
N ALA A 17 1.78 32.92 80.24
CA ALA A 17 2.23 32.88 78.84
C ALA A 17 3.09 34.09 78.42
N PHE A 18 3.77 34.77 79.35
CA PHE A 18 4.87 35.68 79.04
C PHE A 18 6.20 35.04 79.46
N GLY A 19 6.47 33.86 78.91
CA GLY A 19 7.82 33.30 78.85
C GLY A 19 8.47 33.75 77.54
N ALA A 20 9.64 34.38 77.62
CA ALA A 20 10.43 34.80 76.47
C ALA A 20 10.56 33.66 75.44
N THR A 21 10.17 33.92 74.19
CA THR A 21 10.40 32.98 73.09
C THR A 21 11.91 32.80 72.92
N PRO A 22 12.44 31.56 72.98
CA PRO A 22 13.83 31.32 72.62
C PRO A 22 14.03 31.76 71.16
N GLU A 23 15.14 32.45 70.89
CA GLU A 23 15.49 32.91 69.55
C GLU A 23 15.61 31.67 68.64
N GLN A 24 14.58 31.44 67.82
CA GLN A 24 14.46 30.22 67.02
C GLN A 24 15.63 30.14 66.03
N SER A 25 16.35 29.01 66.02
CA SER A 25 17.51 28.86 65.13
C SER A 25 17.08 29.02 63.67
N LYS A 26 17.88 29.73 62.87
CA LYS A 26 17.56 30.06 61.47
C LYS A 26 17.18 28.83 60.65
N PHE A 27 17.83 27.69 60.93
CA PHE A 27 17.52 26.40 60.35
C PHE A 27 16.10 25.91 60.65
N GLU A 28 15.67 25.91 61.92
CA GLU A 28 14.34 25.42 62.33
C GLU A 28 13.21 26.25 61.71
N LYS A 29 13.41 27.57 61.61
CA LYS A 29 12.47 28.48 60.95
C LYS A 29 12.19 28.03 59.51
N TYR A 30 13.24 27.86 58.71
CA TYR A 30 13.09 27.47 57.30
C TYR A 30 12.76 25.98 57.11
N GLN A 31 13.20 25.09 58.00
CA GLN A 31 12.84 23.68 57.97
C GLN A 31 11.33 23.48 58.17
N SER A 32 10.69 24.28 59.03
CA SER A 32 9.24 24.22 59.24
C SER A 32 8.43 24.54 57.98
N LEU A 33 8.98 25.39 57.10
CA LEU A 33 8.37 25.81 55.84
C LEU A 33 8.59 24.79 54.71
N SER A 34 9.65 23.97 54.77
CA SER A 34 10.05 23.06 53.69
C SER A 34 9.44 21.64 53.76
N ARG A 35 8.51 21.34 54.68
CA ARG A 35 8.09 19.95 54.96
C ARG A 35 7.74 19.06 53.76
N PHE A 36 7.11 19.61 52.73
CA PHE A 36 6.64 18.84 51.57
C PHE A 36 7.18 19.32 50.22
N ARG A 37 7.78 20.51 50.18
CA ARG A 37 8.29 21.16 48.97
C ARG A 37 9.61 21.90 49.29
N PRO A 38 10.45 22.16 48.27
CA PRO A 38 11.54 23.11 48.41
C PRO A 38 11.02 24.46 48.89
N LEU A 39 11.86 25.23 49.59
CA LEU A 39 11.55 26.60 49.96
C LEU A 39 11.50 27.47 48.71
N ASP A 40 10.38 28.15 48.47
CA ASP A 40 10.31 29.21 47.45
C ASP A 40 11.01 30.45 48.02
N LEU A 41 12.08 30.88 47.35
CA LEU A 41 12.93 31.98 47.76
C LEU A 41 12.66 33.22 46.88
N ASP A 42 12.71 34.38 47.52
CA ASP A 42 12.85 35.71 46.91
C ASP A 42 14.26 36.27 47.21
N ASP A 43 14.66 37.37 46.54
CA ASP A 43 15.97 38.00 46.70
C ASP A 43 16.39 38.19 48.18
N SER A 44 15.51 38.70 49.05
CA SER A 44 15.83 38.92 50.47
C SER A 44 15.96 37.63 51.28
N THR A 45 15.12 36.63 50.99
CA THR A 45 15.16 35.33 51.69
C THR A 45 16.32 34.47 51.22
N TYR A 46 16.77 34.65 49.98
CA TYR A 46 17.99 34.02 49.46
C TYR A 46 19.22 34.57 50.15
N GLU A 47 19.34 35.89 50.27
CA GLU A 47 20.45 36.53 51.00
C GLU A 47 20.43 36.20 52.48
N ASP A 48 19.24 36.14 53.11
CA ASP A 48 19.13 35.65 54.48
C ASP A 48 19.60 34.19 54.53
N LEU A 49 18.98 33.25 53.80
CA LEU A 49 19.31 31.83 53.89
C LEU A 49 20.80 31.51 53.61
N THR A 50 21.44 32.26 52.71
CA THR A 50 22.85 32.09 52.31
C THR A 50 23.84 33.00 53.04
N SER A 51 23.41 33.92 53.91
CA SER A 51 24.35 34.77 54.68
C SER A 51 25.08 34.00 55.77
N GLN A 52 26.33 34.39 56.03
CA GLN A 52 27.13 33.86 57.14
C GLN A 52 26.70 34.52 58.47
N PRO A 53 26.74 33.80 59.61
CA PRO A 53 27.21 32.43 59.81
C PRO A 53 26.13 31.34 59.63
N ARG A 54 26.49 30.15 59.13
CA ARG A 54 25.57 29.01 58.86
C ARG A 54 26.08 27.69 59.46
N ASP A 55 25.21 26.94 60.14
CA ASP A 55 25.48 25.59 60.66
C ASP A 55 24.82 24.46 59.83
N TYR A 56 24.30 24.78 58.64
CA TYR A 56 23.60 23.87 57.74
C TYR A 56 24.04 24.02 56.29
N TYR A 57 23.85 22.97 55.50
CA TYR A 57 23.98 23.01 54.03
C TYR A 57 22.72 23.62 53.40
N VAL A 58 22.90 24.34 52.30
CA VAL A 58 21.80 24.88 51.50
C VAL A 58 21.99 24.50 50.05
N ALA A 59 21.02 23.81 49.47
CA ALA A 59 20.96 23.52 48.05
C ALA A 59 19.87 24.39 47.41
N VAL A 60 20.25 25.38 46.61
CA VAL A 60 19.31 26.28 45.93
C VAL A 60 19.36 26.05 44.42
N ILE A 61 18.22 25.69 43.83
CA ILE A 61 18.06 25.72 42.39
C ILE A 61 17.63 27.12 41.94
N LEU A 62 18.38 27.73 41.04
CA LEU A 62 18.02 28.96 40.36
C LEU A 62 17.34 28.57 39.05
N THR A 63 16.06 28.91 38.89
CA THR A 63 15.19 28.41 37.82
C THR A 63 14.34 29.52 37.20
N ALA A 64 13.68 29.23 36.08
CA ALA A 64 12.73 30.14 35.43
C ALA A 64 11.53 29.33 34.92
N THR A 65 10.55 29.09 35.79
CA THR A 65 9.42 28.19 35.52
C THR A 65 8.29 28.86 34.75
N ASP A 66 8.20 30.19 34.80
CA ASP A 66 7.18 30.97 34.10
C ASP A 66 7.28 30.77 32.58
N VAL A 67 6.14 30.51 31.94
CA VAL A 67 6.01 30.26 30.50
C VAL A 67 6.55 31.41 29.67
N ARG A 68 6.54 32.64 30.19
CA ARG A 68 7.07 33.85 29.54
C ARG A 68 8.56 33.75 29.21
N TYR A 69 9.34 32.97 29.96
CA TYR A 69 10.78 32.80 29.75
C TYR A 69 11.14 31.63 28.83
N GLY A 70 10.15 30.80 28.43
CA GLY A 70 10.37 29.72 27.46
C GLY A 70 11.29 28.58 27.93
N CYS A 71 11.65 28.48 29.21
CA CYS A 71 12.53 27.43 29.71
C CYS A 71 11.78 26.08 29.83
N SER A 72 11.95 25.19 28.85
CA SER A 72 11.41 23.81 28.90
C SER A 72 12.10 23.00 29.99
N LEU A 73 13.42 23.07 30.07
CA LEU A 73 14.24 22.31 31.02
C LEU A 73 13.88 22.62 32.48
N CYS A 74 13.62 23.90 32.79
CA CYS A 74 13.19 24.35 34.12
C CYS A 74 11.84 23.73 34.53
N ARG A 75 10.88 23.69 33.61
CA ARG A 75 9.52 23.17 33.86
C ARG A 75 9.51 21.64 33.95
N GLU A 76 10.30 20.98 33.12
CA GLU A 76 10.44 19.52 33.15
C GLU A 76 11.17 19.04 34.41
N PHE A 77 12.16 19.80 34.88
CA PHE A 77 12.96 19.42 36.05
C PHE A 77 12.32 19.79 37.40
N GLN A 78 11.41 20.77 37.43
CA GLN A 78 10.70 21.18 38.64
C GLN A 78 10.12 20.01 39.48
N PRO A 79 9.35 19.06 38.91
CA PRO A 79 8.83 17.93 39.69
C PRO A 79 9.92 16.98 40.20
N GLU A 80 11.04 16.86 39.49
CA GLU A 80 12.19 16.06 39.92
C GLU A 80 12.91 16.73 41.11
N TRP A 81 13.00 18.06 41.13
CA TRP A 81 13.53 18.82 42.27
C TRP A 81 12.63 18.72 43.51
N GLU A 82 11.31 18.85 43.33
CA GLU A 82 10.34 18.66 44.40
C GLU A 82 10.40 17.25 44.99
N LEU A 83 10.61 16.23 44.15
CA LEU A 83 10.77 14.84 44.58
C LEU A 83 11.99 14.66 45.49
N ILE A 84 13.12 15.29 45.17
CA ILE A 84 14.35 15.23 45.99
C ILE A 84 14.09 15.86 47.36
N ALA A 85 13.56 17.09 47.38
CA ALA A 85 13.29 17.81 48.63
C ALA A 85 12.30 17.04 49.52
N ARG A 86 11.21 16.53 48.92
CA ARG A 86 10.21 15.73 49.65
C ARG A 86 10.77 14.42 50.17
N SER A 87 11.61 13.73 49.40
CA SER A 87 12.22 12.46 49.82
C SER A 87 13.21 12.67 50.96
N TRP A 88 13.96 13.78 50.92
CA TRP A 88 14.88 14.15 52.00
C TRP A 88 14.14 14.50 53.30
N ASN A 89 13.14 15.38 53.22
CA ASN A 89 12.40 15.87 54.39
C ASN A 89 11.51 14.79 55.04
N LYS A 90 11.11 13.77 54.28
CA LYS A 90 10.39 12.60 54.81
C LYS A 90 11.33 11.51 55.36
N GLY A 91 12.58 11.51 54.93
CA GLY A 91 13.60 10.55 55.32
C GLY A 91 14.03 10.68 56.78
N SER A 92 14.76 9.68 57.28
CA SER A 92 15.41 9.79 58.60
C SER A 92 16.49 10.86 58.56
N GLU A 93 16.44 11.82 59.47
CA GLU A 93 17.49 12.83 59.63
C GLU A 93 18.84 12.15 59.96
N PRO A 94 19.90 12.35 59.14
CA PRO A 94 21.22 11.81 59.45
C PRO A 94 21.83 12.54 60.65
N ASP A 95 22.55 11.81 61.51
CA ASP A 95 23.16 12.35 62.74
C ASP A 95 23.98 13.64 62.49
N GLY A 96 23.40 14.78 62.86
CA GLY A 96 24.03 16.10 62.77
C GLY A 96 24.08 16.75 61.37
N LEU A 97 23.58 16.10 60.30
CA LEU A 97 23.57 16.67 58.96
C LEU A 97 22.31 17.49 58.68
N LYS A 98 22.44 18.81 58.70
CA LYS A 98 21.38 19.76 58.37
C LYS A 98 21.48 20.18 56.91
N LEU A 99 20.45 19.93 56.10
CA LEU A 99 20.38 20.32 54.69
C LEU A 99 18.99 20.89 54.37
N LEU A 100 18.97 22.06 53.71
CA LEU A 100 17.76 22.71 53.21
C LEU A 100 17.76 22.79 51.69
N PHE A 101 16.59 22.59 51.10
CA PHE A 101 16.36 22.71 49.65
C PHE A 101 15.55 23.95 49.34
N GLY A 102 16.08 24.83 48.49
CA GLY A 102 15.42 26.05 48.03
C GLY A 102 15.26 26.10 46.51
N SER A 103 14.31 26.91 46.07
CA SER A 103 14.02 27.22 44.68
C SER A 103 13.88 28.73 44.54
N LEU A 104 14.73 29.35 43.72
CA LEU A 104 14.68 30.78 43.40
C LEU A 104 14.28 30.93 41.94
N ASP A 105 13.05 31.39 41.69
CA ASP A 105 12.58 31.68 40.34
C ASP A 105 13.08 33.07 39.90
N PHE A 106 13.51 33.19 38.64
CA PHE A 106 13.96 34.44 38.04
C PHE A 106 12.94 35.58 38.18
N SER A 107 11.64 35.28 38.23
CA SER A 107 10.60 36.29 38.46
C SER A 107 10.73 37.02 39.81
N ASN A 108 11.13 36.29 40.86
CA ASN A 108 11.25 36.77 42.23
C ASN A 108 12.70 37.08 42.66
N GLY A 109 13.68 36.61 41.89
CA GLY A 109 15.11 36.65 42.24
C GLY A 109 16.01 37.46 41.29
N LYS A 110 15.46 38.45 40.57
CA LYS A 110 16.19 39.13 39.47
C LYS A 110 17.51 39.73 39.93
N ALA A 111 17.56 40.34 41.12
CA ALA A 111 18.76 40.98 41.63
C ALA A 111 19.84 39.92 41.91
N THR A 112 19.46 38.77 42.45
CA THR A 112 20.36 37.64 42.71
C THR A 112 20.95 37.05 41.43
N PHE A 113 20.15 36.88 40.37
CA PHE A 113 20.64 36.40 39.07
C PHE A 113 21.67 37.36 38.45
N GLN A 114 21.46 38.67 38.58
CA GLN A 114 22.41 39.70 38.13
C GLN A 114 23.70 39.69 38.97
N LYS A 115 23.57 39.58 40.31
CA LYS A 115 24.70 39.53 41.25
C LYS A 115 25.60 38.32 41.00
N LEU A 116 25.02 37.17 40.66
CA LEU A 116 25.74 35.94 40.35
C LEU A 116 26.16 35.84 38.87
N MET A 117 25.85 36.84 38.04
CA MET A 117 26.14 36.88 36.60
C MET A 117 25.68 35.61 35.85
N LEU A 118 24.51 35.09 36.21
CA LEU A 118 23.97 33.88 35.58
C LEU A 118 23.23 34.24 34.29
N GLN A 119 23.68 33.67 33.17
CA GLN A 119 23.08 33.85 31.85
C GLN A 119 22.14 32.70 31.45
N THR A 120 22.14 31.60 32.21
CA THR A 120 21.41 30.36 31.92
C THR A 120 20.65 29.87 33.15
N ALA A 121 19.57 29.13 32.92
CA ALA A 121 18.78 28.44 33.94
C ALA A 121 18.33 27.07 33.39
N PRO A 122 18.16 26.04 34.24
CA PRO A 122 18.40 26.04 35.68
C PRO A 122 19.89 25.89 36.05
N VAL A 123 20.28 26.38 37.24
CA VAL A 123 21.61 26.18 37.84
C VAL A 123 21.42 25.79 39.31
N LEU A 124 22.12 24.76 39.78
CA LEU A 124 22.09 24.37 41.19
C LEU A 124 23.35 24.85 41.90
N LEU A 125 23.16 25.53 43.04
CA LEU A 125 24.23 25.94 43.94
C LEU A 125 24.07 25.26 45.29
N VAL A 126 25.13 24.61 45.78
CA VAL A 126 25.17 24.00 47.12
C VAL A 126 26.18 24.73 47.98
N PHE A 127 25.70 25.38 49.03
CA PHE A 127 26.49 26.14 49.99
C PHE A 127 26.86 25.23 51.17
N PRO A 128 28.17 25.07 51.47
CA PRO A 128 28.60 24.37 52.67
C PRO A 128 28.32 25.20 53.94
N PRO A 129 28.27 24.56 55.12
CA PRO A 129 28.18 25.24 56.40
C PRO A 129 29.52 25.92 56.73
N THR A 130 29.45 27.03 57.47
CA THR A 130 30.62 27.77 57.96
C THR A 130 30.91 27.52 59.44
N LEU A 131 29.91 27.04 60.18
CA LEU A 131 30.00 26.66 61.59
C LEU A 131 29.68 25.18 61.77
N GLY A 132 30.27 24.56 62.79
CA GLY A 132 30.00 23.17 63.19
C GLY A 132 30.98 22.14 62.64
N ALA A 133 30.72 20.86 62.92
CA ALA A 133 31.62 19.74 62.64
C ALA A 133 31.89 19.51 61.14
N PHE A 134 31.02 20.01 60.26
CA PHE A 134 31.11 19.86 58.81
C PHE A 134 31.54 21.15 58.07
N ALA A 135 32.05 22.14 58.80
CA ALA A 135 32.46 23.42 58.22
C ALA A 135 33.63 23.23 57.23
N LYS A 136 33.51 23.83 56.04
CA LYS A 136 34.59 23.85 55.03
C LYS A 136 35.36 25.17 55.12
N VAL A 137 36.67 25.10 54.92
CA VAL A 137 37.58 26.27 54.89
C VAL A 137 37.32 27.14 53.65
N ASP A 138 36.93 26.50 52.56
CA ASP A 138 36.44 27.18 51.35
C ASP A 138 34.91 27.22 51.37
N ASP A 139 34.35 28.43 51.47
CA ASP A 139 32.90 28.68 51.51
C ASP A 139 32.32 28.91 50.10
N ALA A 140 33.10 28.70 49.04
CA ALA A 140 32.59 28.82 47.68
C ALA A 140 31.45 27.81 47.42
N PRO A 141 30.33 28.24 46.81
CA PRO A 141 29.24 27.34 46.49
C PRO A 141 29.66 26.34 45.41
N LEU A 142 29.30 25.08 45.62
CA LEU A 142 29.43 24.04 44.61
C LEU A 142 28.37 24.26 43.55
N ARG A 143 28.81 24.37 42.30
CA ARG A 143 27.94 24.64 41.15
C ARG A 143 27.72 23.38 40.32
N PHE A 144 26.47 23.13 39.97
CA PHE A 144 26.08 22.12 38.99
C PHE A 144 25.33 22.78 37.83
N ASP A 145 25.90 22.64 36.63
CA ASP A 145 25.34 23.14 35.38
C ASP A 145 24.58 22.03 34.65
N PHE A 146 23.36 22.34 34.20
CA PHE A 146 22.52 21.39 33.50
C PHE A 146 22.87 21.40 32.00
N SER A 147 23.44 20.30 31.49
CA SER A 147 23.77 20.12 30.07
C SER A 147 22.66 19.47 29.24
N GLY A 148 21.53 19.11 29.88
CA GLY A 148 20.38 18.44 29.26
C GLY A 148 19.36 17.98 30.30
N PRO A 149 18.31 17.24 29.91
CA PRO A 149 17.34 16.68 30.83
C PRO A 149 18.00 15.63 31.72
N ILE A 150 18.02 15.87 33.03
CA ILE A 150 18.56 14.96 34.04
C ILE A 150 17.44 14.41 34.92
N SER A 151 17.61 13.19 35.42
CA SER A 151 16.68 12.61 36.40
C SER A 151 17.05 13.04 37.83
N ALA A 152 16.07 13.01 38.74
CA ALA A 152 16.29 13.24 40.16
C ALA A 152 17.36 12.31 40.74
N ASP A 153 17.42 11.05 40.28
CA ASP A 153 18.39 10.05 40.75
C ASP A 153 19.84 10.48 40.47
N GLN A 154 20.09 11.04 39.29
CA GLN A 154 21.43 11.52 38.89
C GLN A 154 21.86 12.72 39.72
N LEU A 155 20.97 13.71 39.87
CA LEU A 155 21.26 14.89 40.68
C LEU A 155 21.43 14.53 42.16
N TYR A 156 20.59 13.64 42.68
CA TYR A 156 20.69 13.15 44.06
C TYR A 156 22.03 12.47 44.33
N THR A 157 22.50 11.66 43.37
CA THR A 157 23.83 11.04 43.44
C THR A 157 24.95 12.08 43.44
N TRP A 158 24.83 13.13 42.63
CA TRP A 158 25.82 14.22 42.59
C TRP A 158 25.86 15.01 43.91
N ILE A 159 24.71 15.35 44.49
CA ILE A 159 24.61 16.02 45.80
C ILE A 159 25.24 15.13 46.87
N ASN A 160 24.91 13.84 46.87
CA ASN A 160 25.40 12.89 47.87
C ASN A 160 26.91 12.70 47.85
N ARG A 161 27.58 12.88 46.71
CA ARG A 161 29.05 12.83 46.60
C ARG A 161 29.75 14.01 47.29
N HIS A 162 29.07 15.15 47.42
CA HIS A 162 29.64 16.37 48.00
C HIS A 162 29.28 16.58 49.48
N LEU A 163 28.33 15.80 49.98
CA LEU A 163 27.93 15.71 51.38
C LEU A 163 28.83 14.72 52.14
N PRO A 164 29.04 14.90 53.46
CA PRO A 164 29.85 13.98 54.27
C PRO A 164 29.34 12.54 54.21
N GLU A 165 30.23 11.59 54.53
CA GLU A 165 29.89 10.17 54.60
C GLU A 165 28.90 9.91 55.75
N GLY A 166 27.85 9.13 55.48
CA GLY A 166 26.78 8.85 56.45
C GLY A 166 25.53 8.26 55.79
N PRO A 167 24.57 7.73 56.58
CA PRO A 167 23.31 7.21 56.08
C PRO A 167 22.44 8.36 55.54
N LYS A 168 22.12 8.32 54.24
CA LYS A 168 21.29 9.32 53.56
C LYS A 168 19.95 8.69 53.15
N PRO A 169 18.83 9.43 53.20
CA PRO A 169 17.52 8.86 52.89
C PRO A 169 17.43 8.42 51.40
N PRO A 170 16.75 7.30 51.08
CA PRO A 170 16.59 6.89 49.69
C PRO A 170 15.58 7.77 48.94
N LEU A 171 15.79 7.97 47.63
CA LEU A 171 14.85 8.67 46.76
C LEU A 171 13.65 7.75 46.44
N VAL A 172 12.43 8.13 46.86
CA VAL A 172 11.23 7.28 46.69
C VAL A 172 10.18 8.00 45.85
N ARG A 173 9.94 7.49 44.63
CA ARG A 173 8.91 8.00 43.70
C ARG A 173 7.50 7.57 44.15
N PRO A 174 6.52 8.49 44.29
CA PRO A 174 5.15 8.13 44.64
C PRO A 174 4.46 7.39 43.49
N ILE A 175 3.71 6.34 43.81
CA ILE A 175 2.95 5.56 42.83
C ILE A 175 1.72 6.37 42.38
N ASN A 176 1.53 6.53 41.06
CA ASN A 176 0.36 7.21 40.51
C ASN A 176 -0.83 6.26 40.37
N TYR A 177 -1.63 6.14 41.44
CA TYR A 177 -2.81 5.29 41.47
C TYR A 177 -3.88 5.68 40.45
N ILE A 178 -3.99 6.97 40.09
CA ILE A 178 -4.97 7.45 39.09
C ILE A 178 -4.71 6.78 37.73
N ARG A 179 -3.43 6.66 37.33
CA ARG A 179 -3.08 6.01 36.06
C ARG A 179 -3.43 4.53 36.04
N ILE A 180 -3.22 3.83 37.16
CA ILE A 180 -3.56 2.41 37.31
C ILE A 180 -5.07 2.23 37.23
N VAL A 181 -5.84 3.02 37.99
CA VAL A 181 -7.30 2.97 37.99
C VAL A 181 -7.85 3.25 36.59
N CYS A 182 -7.42 4.32 35.92
CA CYS A 182 -7.85 4.63 34.56
C CYS A 182 -7.55 3.50 33.57
N ALA A 183 -6.35 2.90 33.63
CA ALA A 183 -5.98 1.80 32.74
C ALA A 183 -6.87 0.57 32.95
N VAL A 184 -7.15 0.21 34.21
CA VAL A 184 -8.03 -0.91 34.55
C VAL A 184 -9.47 -0.62 34.10
N THR A 185 -9.99 0.59 34.33
CA THR A 185 -11.34 0.98 33.90
C THR A 185 -11.49 0.94 32.37
N ILE A 186 -10.50 1.43 31.62
CA ILE A 186 -10.52 1.36 30.15
C ILE A 186 -10.50 -0.09 29.68
N LEU A 187 -9.63 -0.93 30.24
CA LEU A 187 -9.57 -2.35 29.90
C LEU A 187 -10.92 -3.04 30.14
N MET A 188 -11.52 -2.83 31.31
CA MET A 188 -12.81 -3.42 31.65
C MET A 188 -13.94 -2.88 30.76
N GLY A 189 -13.90 -1.59 30.41
CA GLY A 189 -14.81 -0.96 29.44
C GLY A 189 -14.70 -1.59 28.04
N THR A 190 -13.49 -1.83 27.55
CA THR A 190 -13.29 -2.47 26.24
C THR A 190 -13.77 -3.92 26.22
N VAL A 191 -13.52 -4.69 27.28
CA VAL A 191 -13.99 -6.08 27.40
C VAL A 191 -15.51 -6.13 27.44
N THR A 192 -16.14 -5.31 28.28
CA THR A 192 -17.61 -5.25 28.38
C THR A 192 -18.25 -4.79 27.07
N MET A 193 -17.72 -3.77 26.41
CA MET A 193 -18.17 -3.33 25.09
C MET A 193 -18.07 -4.47 24.07
N PHE A 194 -16.93 -5.15 23.99
CA PHE A 194 -16.76 -6.25 23.03
C PHE A 194 -17.72 -7.41 23.33
N SER A 195 -17.89 -7.80 24.59
CA SER A 195 -18.82 -8.86 24.98
C SER A 195 -20.26 -8.52 24.60
N ILE A 196 -20.71 -7.27 24.80
CA ILE A 196 -22.07 -6.81 24.45
C ILE A 196 -22.26 -6.73 22.93
N LEU A 197 -21.24 -6.28 22.18
CA LEU A 197 -21.32 -6.17 20.72
C LEU A 197 -21.16 -7.54 20.03
N SER A 198 -20.52 -8.52 20.67
CA SER A 198 -20.23 -9.83 20.08
C SER A 198 -21.44 -10.56 19.46
N PRO A 199 -22.63 -10.66 20.10
CA PRO A 199 -23.78 -11.33 19.49
C PRO A 199 -24.30 -10.64 18.22
N TYR A 200 -24.09 -9.34 18.05
CA TYR A 200 -24.53 -8.58 16.87
C TYR A 200 -23.50 -8.56 15.75
N VAL A 201 -22.21 -8.48 16.11
CA VAL A 201 -21.10 -8.36 15.15
C VAL A 201 -20.68 -9.73 14.61
N LEU A 202 -20.68 -10.79 15.44
CA LEU A 202 -20.22 -12.11 15.02
C LEU A 202 -21.03 -12.71 13.85
N PRO A 203 -22.38 -12.59 13.79
CA PRO A 203 -23.14 -13.07 12.64
C PRO A 203 -22.79 -12.33 11.34
N ILE A 204 -22.50 -11.03 11.42
CA ILE A 204 -22.10 -10.22 10.26
C ILE A 204 -20.71 -10.66 9.77
N ILE A 205 -19.74 -10.77 10.67
CA ILE A 205 -18.38 -11.19 10.33
C ILE A 205 -18.34 -12.66 9.88
N ARG A 206 -19.19 -13.54 10.39
CA ARG A 206 -19.22 -14.95 9.97
C ARG A 206 -19.98 -15.16 8.65
N ASN A 207 -20.63 -14.13 8.11
CA ASN A 207 -21.40 -14.25 6.87
C ASN A 207 -20.48 -14.47 5.66
N ARG A 208 -20.54 -15.66 5.04
CA ARG A 208 -19.73 -15.97 3.85
C ARG A 208 -20.02 -15.02 2.68
N ASN A 209 -21.26 -14.54 2.56
CA ASN A 209 -21.66 -13.69 1.44
C ASN A 209 -21.02 -12.30 1.56
N LEU A 210 -20.78 -11.83 2.79
CA LEU A 210 -20.05 -10.58 3.03
C LEU A 210 -18.60 -10.70 2.57
N TRP A 211 -17.91 -11.78 2.96
CA TRP A 211 -16.54 -12.04 2.51
C TRP A 211 -16.44 -12.27 1.02
N ALA A 212 -17.41 -12.96 0.41
CA ALA A 212 -17.48 -13.12 -1.04
C ALA A 212 -17.69 -11.78 -1.77
N ALA A 213 -18.54 -10.90 -1.24
CA ALA A 213 -18.74 -9.56 -1.80
C ALA A 213 -17.47 -8.71 -1.66
N PHE A 214 -16.84 -8.72 -0.48
CA PHE A 214 -15.60 -7.98 -0.23
C PHE A 214 -14.46 -8.46 -1.14
N SER A 215 -14.26 -9.77 -1.27
CA SER A 215 -13.21 -10.33 -2.12
C SER A 215 -13.47 -10.01 -3.60
N LEU A 216 -14.72 -10.10 -4.07
CA LEU A 216 -15.07 -9.77 -5.45
C LEU A 216 -14.82 -8.28 -5.75
N ILE A 217 -15.24 -7.38 -4.86
CA ILE A 217 -14.95 -5.94 -4.99
C ILE A 217 -13.44 -5.68 -5.03
N ALA A 218 -12.68 -6.30 -4.13
CA ALA A 218 -11.23 -6.15 -4.09
C ALA A 218 -10.57 -6.65 -5.40
N ILE A 219 -10.98 -7.81 -5.91
CA ILE A 219 -10.49 -8.35 -7.18
C ILE A 219 -10.78 -7.37 -8.32
N LEU A 220 -12.02 -6.87 -8.45
CA LEU A 220 -12.39 -5.92 -9.50
C LEU A 220 -11.61 -4.61 -9.44
N LEU A 221 -11.41 -4.06 -8.24
CA LEU A 221 -10.63 -2.83 -8.06
C LEU A 221 -9.15 -3.03 -8.41
N PHE A 222 -8.56 -4.16 -8.03
CA PHE A 222 -7.15 -4.40 -8.29
C PHE A 222 -6.86 -4.82 -9.73
N THR A 223 -7.78 -5.53 -10.40
CA THR A 223 -7.61 -5.91 -11.82
C THR A 223 -7.91 -4.76 -12.79
N SER A 224 -8.69 -3.76 -12.38
CA SER A 224 -8.99 -2.57 -13.20
C SER A 224 -7.90 -1.50 -13.19
N GLY A 225 -6.85 -1.63 -12.36
CA GLY A 225 -5.73 -0.68 -12.32
C GLY A 225 -5.81 0.39 -11.22
N HIS A 226 -6.68 0.25 -10.21
CA HIS A 226 -6.85 1.26 -9.15
C HIS A 226 -5.53 1.59 -8.40
N MET A 227 -4.65 0.61 -8.19
CA MET A 227 -3.35 0.84 -7.56
C MET A 227 -2.41 1.69 -8.41
N PHE A 228 -2.43 1.54 -9.74
CA PHE A 228 -1.65 2.37 -10.64
C PHE A 228 -2.04 3.84 -10.48
N ASN A 229 -3.35 4.13 -10.47
CA ASN A 229 -3.87 5.48 -10.27
C ASN A 229 -3.51 6.05 -8.90
N HIS A 230 -3.62 5.24 -7.84
CA HIS A 230 -3.31 5.67 -6.48
C HIS A 230 -1.83 6.02 -6.29
N ILE A 231 -0.92 5.25 -6.89
CA ILE A 231 0.53 5.46 -6.80
C ILE A 231 0.94 6.66 -7.66
N ARG A 232 0.50 6.71 -8.93
CA ARG A 232 0.95 7.73 -9.89
C ARG A 232 0.16 9.04 -9.84
N LYS A 233 -0.91 9.11 -9.03
CA LYS A 233 -1.77 10.29 -8.87
C LYS A 233 -2.24 10.84 -10.23
N VAL A 234 -2.73 9.94 -11.08
CA VAL A 234 -3.20 10.28 -12.44
C VAL A 234 -4.47 11.16 -12.38
N PRO A 235 -4.70 12.03 -13.39
CA PRO A 235 -5.93 12.81 -13.47
C PRO A 235 -7.16 11.91 -13.64
N TYR A 236 -8.30 12.37 -13.14
CA TYR A 236 -9.55 11.61 -13.23
C TYR A 236 -10.10 11.55 -14.67
N VAL A 237 -10.02 12.67 -15.39
CA VAL A 237 -10.30 12.82 -16.83
C VAL A 237 -9.33 13.84 -17.44
N ALA A 238 -9.11 13.78 -18.75
CA ALA A 238 -8.31 14.75 -19.47
C ALA A 238 -9.10 15.36 -20.64
N GLY A 239 -8.79 16.58 -21.05
CA GLY A 239 -9.38 17.18 -22.24
C GLY A 239 -8.71 16.69 -23.53
N ASP A 240 -9.47 16.52 -24.60
CA ASP A 240 -8.99 16.10 -25.93
C ASP A 240 -8.28 17.24 -26.72
N GLY A 241 -7.94 18.34 -26.06
CA GLY A 241 -7.34 19.54 -26.70
C GLY A 241 -8.28 20.31 -27.65
N LYS A 242 -9.43 19.73 -28.04
CA LYS A 242 -10.46 20.33 -28.92
C LYS A 242 -11.73 20.75 -28.18
N GLY A 243 -11.67 20.90 -26.86
CA GLY A 243 -12.81 21.26 -26.01
C GLY A 243 -13.70 20.08 -25.57
N GLY A 244 -13.38 18.84 -25.95
CA GLY A 244 -14.03 17.62 -25.46
C GLY A 244 -13.31 16.96 -24.29
N ILE A 245 -13.96 16.01 -23.62
CA ILE A 245 -13.38 15.19 -22.53
C ILE A 245 -12.97 13.83 -23.11
N ASN A 246 -11.76 13.39 -22.83
CA ASN A 246 -11.26 12.05 -23.14
C ASN A 246 -11.33 11.16 -21.89
N TYR A 247 -12.02 10.02 -22.03
CA TYR A 247 -12.29 9.07 -20.95
C TYR A 247 -11.25 7.94 -20.86
N PHE A 248 -10.52 7.67 -21.95
CA PHE A 248 -9.50 6.62 -22.02
C PHE A 248 -8.14 7.24 -22.35
N ALA A 249 -7.12 6.87 -21.58
CA ALA A 249 -5.78 7.37 -21.85
C ALA A 249 -5.21 6.74 -23.13
N GLY A 250 -4.53 7.54 -23.94
CA GLY A 250 -3.81 7.03 -25.11
C GLY A 250 -2.54 6.27 -24.68
N GLY A 251 -2.28 5.14 -25.35
CA GLY A 251 -1.09 4.32 -25.10
C GLY A 251 -1.28 3.22 -24.06
N PHE A 252 -0.23 2.42 -23.83
CA PHE A 252 -0.28 1.26 -22.91
C PHE A 252 0.21 1.53 -21.49
N SER A 253 0.88 2.68 -21.27
CA SER A 253 1.54 3.00 -20.00
C SER A 253 0.83 4.09 -19.19
N ASN A 254 -0.22 4.69 -19.76
CA ASN A 254 -1.03 5.72 -19.12
C ASN A 254 -2.44 5.21 -18.94
N GLN A 255 -3.11 5.65 -17.88
CA GLN A 255 -4.48 5.29 -17.54
C GLN A 255 -5.13 6.46 -16.81
N PHE A 256 -6.44 6.68 -17.03
CA PHE A 256 -7.20 7.70 -16.29
C PHE A 256 -7.98 7.12 -15.10
N GLY A 257 -8.33 8.01 -14.15
CA GLY A 257 -9.15 7.63 -13.00
C GLY A 257 -10.53 7.08 -13.38
N MET A 258 -11.19 7.73 -14.34
CA MET A 258 -12.52 7.31 -14.82
C MET A 258 -12.46 6.01 -15.64
N GLU A 259 -11.39 5.79 -16.40
CA GLU A 259 -11.15 4.56 -17.17
C GLU A 259 -11.17 3.31 -16.27
N THR A 260 -10.50 3.35 -15.11
CA THR A 260 -10.53 2.26 -14.12
C THR A 260 -11.94 1.93 -13.65
N GLN A 261 -12.80 2.94 -13.43
CA GLN A 261 -14.17 2.72 -12.97
C GLN A 261 -15.04 2.10 -14.06
N ILE A 262 -14.89 2.55 -15.30
CA ILE A 262 -15.58 1.98 -16.47
C ILE A 262 -15.17 0.51 -16.65
N ILE A 263 -13.87 0.21 -16.60
CA ILE A 263 -13.35 -1.17 -16.72
C ILE A 263 -13.86 -2.04 -15.57
N ALA A 264 -13.81 -1.55 -14.32
CA ALA A 264 -14.32 -2.29 -13.17
C ALA A 264 -15.82 -2.62 -13.29
N ALA A 265 -16.63 -1.69 -13.80
CA ALA A 265 -18.04 -1.90 -14.04
C ALA A 265 -18.29 -2.95 -15.14
N ILE A 266 -17.56 -2.89 -16.25
CA ILE A 266 -17.65 -3.89 -17.33
C ILE A 266 -17.30 -5.28 -16.80
N TYR A 267 -16.19 -5.41 -16.07
CA TYR A 267 -15.81 -6.69 -15.45
C TYR A 267 -16.80 -7.18 -14.41
N ALA A 268 -17.42 -6.27 -13.62
CA ALA A 268 -18.48 -6.64 -12.70
C ALA A 268 -19.66 -7.26 -13.45
N VAL A 269 -20.19 -6.58 -14.48
CA VAL A 269 -21.34 -7.05 -15.26
C VAL A 269 -21.04 -8.40 -15.91
N LEU A 270 -19.88 -8.55 -16.54
CA LEU A 270 -19.46 -9.82 -17.15
C LEU A 270 -19.36 -10.95 -16.11
N SER A 271 -18.75 -10.68 -14.95
CA SER A 271 -18.60 -11.67 -13.88
C SER A 271 -19.95 -12.08 -13.30
N PHE A 272 -20.84 -11.12 -13.05
CA PHE A 272 -22.19 -11.40 -12.55
C PHE A 272 -23.02 -12.19 -13.56
N ALA A 273 -22.95 -11.86 -14.85
CA ALA A 273 -23.65 -12.60 -15.90
C ALA A 273 -23.14 -14.05 -16.00
N ALA A 274 -21.83 -14.25 -15.95
CA ALA A 274 -21.23 -15.59 -15.94
C ALA A 274 -21.61 -16.41 -14.70
N ILE A 275 -21.57 -15.81 -13.50
CA ILE A 275 -21.97 -16.47 -12.25
C ILE A 275 -23.47 -16.80 -12.27
N ALA A 276 -24.31 -15.88 -12.75
CA ALA A 276 -25.75 -16.10 -12.87
C ALA A 276 -26.05 -17.26 -13.81
N LEU A 277 -25.40 -17.31 -14.98
CA LEU A 277 -25.52 -18.38 -15.95
C LEU A 277 -25.08 -19.74 -15.38
N ALA A 278 -23.97 -19.78 -14.64
CA ALA A 278 -23.42 -21.03 -14.12
C ALA A 278 -24.16 -21.55 -12.88
N MET A 279 -24.59 -20.66 -11.98
CA MET A 279 -25.05 -21.05 -10.63
C MET A 279 -26.55 -20.80 -10.40
N LYS A 280 -27.12 -19.74 -10.99
CA LYS A 280 -28.54 -19.39 -10.77
C LYS A 280 -29.45 -20.01 -11.83
N VAL A 281 -29.10 -19.90 -13.11
CA VAL A 281 -29.95 -20.40 -14.21
C VAL A 281 -30.30 -21.89 -14.07
N PRO A 282 -29.37 -22.81 -13.69
CA PRO A 282 -29.71 -24.23 -13.52
C PRO A 282 -30.66 -24.52 -12.34
N ARG A 283 -30.85 -23.58 -11.42
CA ARG A 283 -31.70 -23.74 -10.22
C ARG A 283 -33.12 -23.23 -10.41
N ILE A 284 -33.42 -22.58 -11.54
CA ILE A 284 -34.78 -22.09 -11.85
C ILE A 284 -35.63 -23.29 -12.27
N THR A 285 -36.73 -23.54 -11.55
CA THR A 285 -37.62 -24.69 -11.78
C THR A 285 -38.56 -24.49 -12.97
N ASP A 286 -38.92 -23.24 -13.28
CA ASP A 286 -39.75 -22.94 -14.45
C ASP A 286 -38.92 -22.91 -15.75
N SER A 287 -39.23 -23.85 -16.64
CA SER A 287 -38.60 -24.00 -17.96
C SER A 287 -38.62 -22.74 -18.82
N LYS A 288 -39.71 -21.95 -18.79
CA LYS A 288 -39.81 -20.72 -19.60
C LYS A 288 -38.95 -19.61 -19.00
N ALA A 289 -39.02 -19.41 -17.69
CA ALA A 289 -38.17 -18.44 -17.00
C ALA A 289 -36.68 -18.80 -17.11
N GLN A 290 -36.33 -20.10 -17.07
CA GLN A 290 -34.97 -20.58 -17.26
C GLN A 290 -34.43 -20.24 -18.67
N GLN A 291 -35.22 -20.48 -19.72
CA GLN A 291 -34.85 -20.15 -21.10
C GLN A 291 -34.69 -18.64 -21.31
N TRP A 292 -35.62 -17.83 -20.79
CA TRP A 292 -35.53 -16.36 -20.88
C TRP A 292 -34.30 -15.82 -20.15
N GLN A 293 -34.03 -16.29 -18.93
CA GLN A 293 -32.86 -15.85 -18.18
C GLN A 293 -31.57 -16.28 -18.88
N GLN A 294 -31.50 -17.50 -19.41
CA GLN A 294 -30.35 -17.97 -20.17
C GLN A 294 -30.08 -17.10 -21.41
N GLN A 295 -31.13 -16.77 -22.16
CA GLN A 295 -31.02 -15.94 -23.36
C GLN A 295 -30.59 -14.51 -23.01
N LEU A 296 -31.13 -13.93 -21.94
CA LEU A 296 -30.76 -12.61 -21.45
C LEU A 296 -29.26 -12.55 -21.11
N GLU A 297 -28.78 -13.46 -20.25
CA GLU A 297 -27.38 -13.48 -19.81
C GLU A 297 -26.43 -13.73 -20.98
N TYR A 298 -26.78 -14.62 -21.92
CA TYR A 298 -25.99 -14.86 -23.12
C TYR A 298 -25.94 -13.63 -24.05
N THR A 299 -27.05 -12.91 -24.16
CA THR A 299 -27.15 -11.69 -24.97
C THR A 299 -26.31 -10.58 -24.34
N VAL A 300 -26.36 -10.39 -23.02
CA VAL A 300 -25.52 -9.43 -22.29
C VAL A 300 -24.03 -9.72 -22.50
N LEU A 301 -23.62 -10.99 -22.33
CA LEU A 301 -22.24 -11.41 -22.58
C LEU A 301 -21.81 -11.17 -24.04
N SER A 302 -22.70 -11.42 -25.00
CA SER A 302 -22.44 -11.19 -26.43
C SER A 302 -22.33 -9.71 -26.79
N ILE A 303 -23.20 -8.86 -26.22
CA ILE A 303 -23.18 -7.40 -26.43
C ILE A 303 -21.88 -6.81 -25.86
N ILE A 304 -21.50 -7.16 -24.63
CA ILE A 304 -20.28 -6.62 -24.05
C ILE A 304 -19.04 -7.11 -24.82
N ALA A 305 -19.03 -8.37 -25.26
CA ALA A 305 -17.96 -8.90 -26.10
C ALA A 305 -17.87 -8.23 -27.48
N THR A 306 -18.99 -7.71 -28.02
CA THR A 306 -19.00 -6.97 -29.29
C THR A 306 -18.60 -5.51 -29.11
N MET A 307 -19.00 -4.86 -28.00
CA MET A 307 -18.58 -3.50 -27.65
C MET A 307 -17.09 -3.37 -27.31
N SER A 308 -16.43 -4.47 -26.94
CA SER A 308 -14.98 -4.48 -26.65
C SER A 308 -14.09 -4.40 -27.91
N GLN A 309 -14.67 -4.35 -29.12
CA GLN A 309 -13.91 -4.07 -30.34
C GLN A 309 -13.76 -2.55 -30.55
N PRO A 310 -12.54 -2.02 -30.78
CA PRO A 310 -12.34 -0.59 -30.92
C PRO A 310 -12.94 -0.06 -32.23
N ASP A 311 -13.97 0.77 -32.11
CA ASP A 311 -14.61 1.49 -33.22
C ASP A 311 -13.92 2.84 -33.46
N GLU A 312 -12.94 2.87 -34.35
CA GLU A 312 -12.30 4.11 -34.80
C GLU A 312 -12.86 4.64 -36.14
N ASN A 313 -13.98 4.11 -36.63
CA ASN A 313 -14.45 4.39 -37.99
C ASN A 313 -15.80 5.12 -38.10
N ILE A 314 -16.31 5.71 -37.02
CA ILE A 314 -17.56 6.48 -37.12
C ILE A 314 -17.33 7.81 -37.85
N GLY A 315 -16.11 8.36 -37.88
CA GLY A 315 -15.81 9.63 -38.58
C GLY A 315 -15.59 9.54 -40.09
N HIS A 316 -15.10 8.41 -40.63
CA HIS A 316 -14.69 8.31 -42.05
C HIS A 316 -15.56 7.35 -42.89
N ILE A 317 -16.53 6.65 -42.27
CA ILE A 317 -17.52 5.82 -42.99
C ILE A 317 -18.78 6.62 -43.35
N LEU A 318 -18.96 7.83 -42.82
CA LEU A 318 -20.09 8.71 -43.13
C LEU A 318 -20.14 9.21 -44.59
N ALA A 319 -19.12 8.93 -45.42
CA ALA A 319 -19.14 9.18 -46.86
C ALA A 319 -19.53 7.94 -47.73
N SER A 320 -19.87 6.79 -47.13
CA SER A 320 -20.30 5.58 -47.86
C SER A 320 -21.14 4.65 -46.95
N SER A 321 -22.16 5.22 -46.30
CA SER A 321 -22.66 4.71 -45.02
C SER A 321 -24.01 3.96 -45.05
N ALA A 322 -24.20 3.01 -45.97
CA ALA A 322 -25.34 2.07 -45.87
C ALA A 322 -24.93 0.60 -46.07
N THR A 323 -23.95 0.33 -46.95
CA THR A 323 -23.62 -1.05 -47.34
C THR A 323 -22.56 -1.68 -46.43
N SER A 324 -21.54 -0.94 -45.98
CA SER A 324 -20.42 -1.51 -45.22
C SER A 324 -20.74 -1.78 -43.74
N THR A 325 -21.48 -0.89 -43.08
CA THR A 325 -21.87 -1.07 -41.67
C THR A 325 -22.87 -2.22 -41.53
N THR A 326 -23.85 -2.29 -42.44
CA THR A 326 -24.82 -3.40 -42.52
C THR A 326 -24.11 -4.73 -42.79
N LEU A 327 -23.12 -4.75 -43.69
CA LEU A 327 -22.31 -5.94 -43.96
C LEU A 327 -21.52 -6.40 -42.72
N LEU A 328 -20.91 -5.49 -41.96
CA LEU A 328 -20.15 -5.84 -40.76
C LEU A 328 -21.06 -6.37 -39.64
N ILE A 329 -22.21 -5.73 -39.43
CA ILE A 329 -23.22 -6.21 -38.48
C ILE A 329 -23.75 -7.58 -38.91
N ALA A 330 -24.03 -7.77 -40.20
CA ALA A 330 -24.46 -9.06 -40.74
C ALA A 330 -23.39 -10.15 -40.60
N ILE A 331 -22.11 -9.84 -40.83
CA ILE A 331 -20.99 -10.77 -40.64
C ILE A 331 -20.84 -11.17 -39.17
N GLN A 332 -20.96 -10.22 -38.24
CA GLN A 332 -20.90 -10.52 -36.81
C GLN A 332 -22.10 -11.35 -36.35
N LEU A 333 -23.32 -11.00 -36.76
CA LEU A 333 -24.52 -11.78 -36.47
C LEU A 333 -24.44 -13.20 -37.06
N ALA A 334 -24.02 -13.32 -38.32
CA ALA A 334 -23.86 -14.62 -38.98
C ALA A 334 -22.79 -15.48 -38.29
N SER A 335 -21.66 -14.88 -37.90
CA SER A 335 -20.60 -15.59 -37.15
C SER A 335 -21.10 -16.07 -35.79
N LYS A 336 -21.82 -15.24 -35.03
CA LYS A 336 -22.38 -15.62 -33.72
C LYS A 336 -23.49 -16.67 -33.84
N LEU A 337 -24.38 -16.53 -34.82
CA LEU A 337 -25.41 -17.52 -35.10
C LEU A 337 -24.78 -18.86 -35.53
N PHE A 338 -23.75 -18.80 -36.37
CA PHE A 338 -22.98 -19.97 -36.77
C PHE A 338 -22.33 -20.65 -35.57
N THR A 339 -21.62 -19.90 -34.71
CA THR A 339 -21.02 -20.46 -33.49
C THR A 339 -22.07 -21.06 -32.56
N PHE A 340 -23.23 -20.43 -32.41
CA PHE A 340 -24.33 -20.96 -31.60
C PHE A 340 -24.86 -22.29 -32.17
N ILE A 341 -25.15 -22.35 -33.47
CA ILE A 341 -25.61 -23.56 -34.14
C ILE A 341 -24.55 -24.67 -34.05
N SER A 342 -23.28 -24.34 -34.33
CA SER A 342 -22.18 -25.29 -34.21
C SER A 342 -22.06 -25.84 -32.78
N ASN A 343 -22.13 -24.99 -31.76
CA ASN A 343 -22.07 -25.43 -30.37
C ASN A 343 -23.27 -26.32 -30.01
N GLN A 344 -24.47 -26.00 -30.47
CA GLN A 344 -25.66 -26.83 -30.23
C GLN A 344 -25.57 -28.19 -30.93
N LEU A 345 -25.02 -28.24 -32.15
CA LEU A 345 -24.78 -29.47 -32.89
C LEU A 345 -23.71 -30.34 -32.22
N ILE A 346 -22.63 -29.72 -31.74
CA ILE A 346 -21.55 -30.39 -30.99
C ILE A 346 -22.14 -31.03 -29.72
N LEU A 347 -22.93 -30.29 -28.94
CA LEU A 347 -23.55 -30.79 -27.71
C LEU A 347 -24.57 -31.92 -27.96
N ARG A 348 -25.22 -31.93 -29.13
CA ARG A 348 -26.16 -33.01 -29.51
C ARG A 348 -25.45 -34.30 -29.93
N LYS A 349 -24.22 -34.22 -30.43
CA LYS A 349 -23.48 -35.34 -31.05
C LYS A 349 -22.35 -35.88 -30.18
N ILE A 350 -21.90 -35.13 -29.17
CA ILE A 350 -20.78 -35.50 -28.30
C ILE A 350 -21.27 -35.80 -26.88
N SER A 351 -20.71 -36.84 -26.26
CA SER A 351 -21.03 -37.19 -24.86
C SER A 351 -20.47 -36.15 -23.87
N PRO A 352 -21.11 -35.92 -22.71
CA PRO A 352 -20.59 -35.04 -21.66
C PRO A 352 -19.18 -35.41 -21.18
N ALA A 353 -18.85 -36.70 -21.17
CA ALA A 353 -17.51 -37.18 -20.79
C ALA A 353 -16.44 -36.73 -21.79
N THR A 354 -16.71 -36.82 -23.09
CA THR A 354 -15.78 -36.35 -24.14
C THR A 354 -15.59 -34.84 -24.09
N PHE A 355 -16.66 -34.08 -23.81
CA PHE A 355 -16.57 -32.63 -23.62
C PHE A 355 -15.73 -32.24 -22.39
N GLY A 356 -15.88 -32.98 -21.29
CA GLY A 356 -15.03 -32.80 -20.10
C GLY A 356 -13.54 -33.05 -20.36
N ILE A 357 -13.20 -34.03 -21.20
CA ILE A 357 -11.81 -34.27 -21.62
C ILE A 357 -11.32 -33.18 -22.58
N ALA A 358 -12.18 -32.66 -23.47
CA ALA A 358 -11.86 -31.53 -24.34
C ALA A 358 -11.48 -30.26 -23.53
N ALA A 359 -12.22 -29.97 -22.46
CA ALA A 359 -11.92 -28.85 -21.57
C ALA A 359 -10.53 -28.99 -20.90
N ARG A 360 -10.07 -30.21 -20.62
CA ARG A 360 -8.71 -30.45 -20.12
C ARG A 360 -7.64 -30.11 -21.15
N LEU A 361 -7.87 -30.41 -22.44
CA LEU A 361 -6.95 -30.02 -23.51
C LEU A 361 -6.88 -28.50 -23.67
N GLU A 362 -8.03 -27.83 -23.58
CA GLU A 362 -8.10 -26.36 -23.61
C GLU A 362 -7.34 -25.74 -22.43
N LEU A 363 -7.51 -26.30 -21.23
CA LEU A 363 -6.75 -25.89 -20.04
C LEU A 363 -5.23 -26.07 -20.22
N CYS A 364 -4.80 -27.17 -20.84
CA CYS A 364 -3.39 -27.42 -21.16
C CYS A 364 -2.84 -26.35 -22.12
N SER A 365 -3.57 -26.05 -23.21
CA SER A 365 -3.18 -25.02 -24.17
C SER A 365 -3.11 -23.62 -23.55
N ILE A 366 -4.13 -23.22 -22.79
CA ILE A 366 -4.16 -21.92 -22.09
C ILE A 366 -2.98 -21.81 -21.10
N SER A 367 -2.68 -22.87 -20.37
CA SER A 367 -1.59 -22.87 -19.38
C SER A 367 -0.22 -22.69 -20.04
N ILE A 368 0.05 -23.40 -21.15
CA ILE A 368 1.30 -23.27 -21.92
C ILE A 368 1.44 -21.84 -22.45
N LEU A 369 0.38 -21.30 -23.07
CA LEU A 369 0.41 -19.98 -23.69
C LEU A 369 0.55 -18.88 -22.62
N TYR A 370 -0.28 -18.89 -21.58
CA TYR A 370 -0.29 -17.85 -20.56
C TYR A 370 1.05 -17.73 -19.83
N LEU A 371 1.61 -18.87 -19.38
CA LEU A 371 2.89 -18.89 -18.66
C LEU A 371 4.09 -18.54 -19.55
N SER A 372 4.01 -18.78 -20.87
CA SER A 372 5.12 -18.50 -21.79
C SER A 372 5.16 -17.07 -22.30
N ARG A 373 4.01 -16.40 -22.51
CA ARG A 373 3.98 -15.11 -23.24
C ARG A 373 3.46 -13.91 -22.46
N GLU A 374 2.63 -14.10 -21.43
CA GLU A 374 1.87 -12.97 -20.86
C GLU A 374 2.77 -11.93 -20.17
N SER A 375 3.73 -12.40 -19.37
CA SER A 375 4.74 -11.53 -18.74
C SER A 375 5.57 -10.76 -19.76
N ILE A 376 5.91 -11.39 -20.89
CA ILE A 376 6.70 -10.80 -21.96
C ILE A 376 5.88 -9.76 -22.73
N ARG A 377 4.61 -10.02 -23.02
CA ARG A 377 3.69 -9.04 -23.64
C ARG A 377 3.58 -7.78 -22.81
N ILE A 378 3.43 -7.91 -21.49
CA ILE A 378 3.37 -6.76 -20.57
C ILE A 378 4.70 -6.00 -20.55
N ALA A 379 5.84 -6.70 -20.57
CA ALA A 379 7.15 -6.07 -20.60
C ALA A 379 7.42 -5.31 -21.91
N ILE A 380 7.04 -5.91 -23.05
CA ILE A 380 7.17 -5.33 -24.40
C ILE A 380 6.35 -4.05 -24.55
N GLN A 381 5.13 -4.00 -23.98
CA GLN A 381 4.25 -2.84 -24.05
C GLN A 381 4.80 -1.58 -23.35
N ARG A 382 5.82 -1.73 -22.50
CA ARG A 382 6.50 -0.60 -21.84
C ARG A 382 7.59 0.03 -22.69
N GLN A 383 7.94 -0.55 -23.83
CA GLN A 383 8.92 0.04 -24.74
C GLN A 383 8.28 1.21 -25.50
N PRO A 384 8.79 2.45 -25.35
CA PRO A 384 8.23 3.59 -26.06
C PRO A 384 8.45 3.43 -27.57
N LEU A 385 7.39 3.60 -28.35
CA LEU A 385 7.51 4.09 -29.72
C LEU A 385 8.04 5.53 -29.60
N GLY A 386 9.37 5.74 -29.64
CA GLY A 386 9.96 7.07 -29.42
C GLY A 386 9.49 8.11 -30.45
N PRO A 387 9.85 9.41 -30.34
CA PRO A 387 10.15 10.26 -29.19
C PRO A 387 9.06 11.35 -29.03
N ASP A 388 7.78 11.02 -29.18
CA ASP A 388 6.72 12.05 -29.11
C ASP A 388 6.39 12.49 -27.65
N ALA A 389 7.06 11.90 -26.65
CA ALA A 389 6.93 12.26 -25.23
C ALA A 389 7.91 13.35 -24.74
N ALA A 390 8.82 13.85 -25.59
CA ALA A 390 9.86 14.81 -25.19
C ALA A 390 9.98 16.02 -26.13
N ALA A 391 8.86 16.50 -26.68
CA ALA A 391 8.84 17.72 -27.50
C ALA A 391 8.09 18.86 -26.78
N THR A 392 8.65 19.35 -25.67
CA THR A 392 8.47 20.74 -25.22
C THR A 392 9.79 21.48 -25.45
N VAL A 393 10.01 21.90 -26.69
CA VAL A 393 11.06 22.89 -27.00
C VAL A 393 10.44 23.95 -27.91
N SER A 394 10.67 25.19 -27.51
CA SER A 394 10.21 26.46 -28.05
C SER A 394 10.40 26.62 -29.57
N PRO A 395 9.59 27.49 -30.21
CA PRO A 395 9.70 27.75 -31.63
C PRO A 395 10.90 28.66 -31.90
N ASP A 396 11.93 28.16 -32.56
CA ASP A 396 12.90 29.03 -33.24
C ASP A 396 13.44 28.40 -34.54
N GLU A 397 13.68 29.31 -35.48
CA GLU A 397 13.87 29.13 -36.91
C GLU A 397 15.09 28.27 -37.30
N LYS A 398 14.86 27.14 -37.98
CA LYS A 398 15.77 26.48 -38.95
C LYS A 398 15.06 25.26 -39.58
N ARG A 399 14.30 25.49 -40.66
CA ARG A 399 13.16 24.64 -41.09
C ARG A 399 13.34 23.88 -42.42
N ALA A 400 14.56 23.46 -42.79
CA ALA A 400 14.72 22.62 -44.00
C ALA A 400 15.83 21.56 -43.88
N GLN A 401 17.00 21.89 -43.32
CA GLN A 401 18.08 20.93 -43.09
C GLN A 401 17.79 19.98 -41.93
N ASN A 402 17.11 20.48 -40.88
CA ASN A 402 16.77 19.73 -39.68
C ASN A 402 15.68 18.68 -39.91
N ASP A 403 14.82 18.84 -40.92
CA ASP A 403 13.70 17.93 -41.15
C ASP A 403 14.15 16.58 -41.70
N TYR A 404 15.12 16.56 -42.63
CA TYR A 404 15.68 15.30 -43.15
C TYR A 404 16.41 14.50 -42.07
N GLN A 405 17.17 15.17 -41.19
CA GLN A 405 17.90 14.50 -40.10
C GLN A 405 16.94 13.99 -39.02
N LYS A 406 15.92 14.79 -38.66
CA LYS A 406 14.87 14.42 -37.70
C LYS A 406 13.98 13.28 -38.22
N ILE A 407 13.72 13.21 -39.53
CA ILE A 407 13.00 12.09 -40.16
C ILE A 407 13.84 10.81 -40.09
N ASN A 408 15.14 10.88 -40.38
CA ASN A 408 16.03 9.72 -40.34
C ASN A 408 16.22 9.18 -38.91
N GLU A 409 16.40 10.07 -37.93
CA GLU A 409 16.47 9.69 -36.50
C GLU A 409 15.16 9.07 -36.00
N LYS A 410 14.00 9.62 -36.39
CA LYS A 410 12.70 9.02 -36.07
C LYS A 410 12.51 7.66 -36.73
N ALA A 411 12.97 7.47 -37.96
CA ALA A 411 12.90 6.19 -38.67
C ALA A 411 13.82 5.14 -38.02
N GLU A 412 15.04 5.53 -37.65
CA GLU A 412 16.00 4.66 -36.95
C GLU A 412 15.50 4.27 -35.56
N ALA A 413 14.94 5.22 -34.79
CA ALA A 413 14.35 4.94 -33.48
C ALA A 413 13.15 3.98 -33.58
N ARG A 414 12.25 4.16 -34.57
CA ARG A 414 11.13 3.24 -34.82
C ARG A 414 11.60 1.86 -35.25
N PHE A 415 12.66 1.77 -36.07
CA PHE A 415 13.28 0.51 -36.44
C PHE A 415 13.85 -0.21 -35.22
N ILE A 416 14.62 0.49 -34.39
CA ILE A 416 15.21 -0.07 -33.16
C ILE A 416 14.11 -0.55 -32.21
N ALA A 417 13.06 0.26 -32.00
CA ALA A 417 11.93 -0.09 -31.15
C ALA A 417 11.14 -1.30 -31.68
N SER A 418 10.90 -1.38 -32.99
CA SER A 418 10.20 -2.54 -33.57
C SER A 418 11.07 -3.80 -33.50
N GLN A 419 12.38 -3.66 -33.73
CA GLN A 419 13.33 -4.78 -33.67
C GLN A 419 13.54 -5.28 -32.23
N SER A 420 13.55 -4.40 -31.23
CA SER A 420 13.66 -4.79 -29.83
C SER A 420 12.43 -5.57 -29.38
N VAL A 421 11.24 -5.17 -29.83
CA VAL A 421 9.98 -5.89 -29.59
C VAL A 421 10.02 -7.29 -30.23
N VAL A 422 10.45 -7.38 -31.49
CA VAL A 422 10.63 -8.68 -32.17
C VAL A 422 11.62 -9.56 -31.39
N ASN A 423 12.81 -9.06 -31.07
CA ASN A 423 13.83 -9.84 -30.36
C ASN A 423 13.32 -10.34 -28.99
N MET A 424 12.62 -9.50 -28.22
CA MET A 424 12.06 -9.86 -26.91
C MET A 424 10.94 -10.90 -27.04
N SER A 425 10.11 -10.82 -28.07
CA SER A 425 8.98 -11.75 -28.25
C SER A 425 9.41 -13.20 -28.49
N TYR A 426 10.60 -13.43 -29.07
CA TYR A 426 11.19 -14.76 -29.24
C TYR A 426 11.53 -15.45 -27.91
N LEU A 427 11.69 -14.69 -26.82
CA LEU A 427 11.83 -15.28 -25.48
C LEU A 427 10.58 -16.08 -25.10
N SER A 428 9.39 -15.66 -25.55
CA SER A 428 8.15 -16.39 -25.31
C SER A 428 8.21 -17.76 -25.96
N VAL A 429 8.67 -17.82 -27.22
CA VAL A 429 8.89 -19.08 -27.96
C VAL A 429 9.89 -19.97 -27.24
N GLY A 430 11.01 -19.39 -26.79
CA GLY A 430 12.04 -20.11 -26.03
C GLY A 430 11.53 -20.70 -24.71
N MET A 431 10.72 -19.95 -23.95
CA MET A 431 10.10 -20.42 -22.71
C MET A 431 8.97 -21.43 -22.94
N GLY A 432 8.26 -21.32 -24.07
CA GLY A 432 7.15 -22.20 -24.39
C GLY A 432 7.56 -23.64 -24.67
N ILE A 433 8.72 -23.88 -25.27
CA ILE A 433 9.22 -25.23 -25.57
C ILE A 433 9.34 -26.11 -24.30
N PRO A 434 10.09 -25.71 -23.25
CA PRO A 434 10.17 -26.50 -22.02
C PRO A 434 8.84 -26.62 -21.29
N LEU A 435 8.03 -25.56 -21.25
CA LEU A 435 6.69 -25.60 -20.66
C LEU A 435 5.77 -26.57 -21.39
N ALA A 436 5.75 -26.52 -22.73
CA ALA A 436 4.96 -27.42 -23.56
C ALA A 436 5.38 -28.88 -23.36
N MET A 437 6.68 -29.17 -23.25
CA MET A 437 7.16 -30.51 -22.92
C MET A 437 6.72 -30.96 -21.53
N ALA A 438 6.84 -30.10 -20.50
CA ALA A 438 6.44 -30.42 -19.13
C ALA A 438 4.92 -30.65 -19.00
N PHE A 439 4.10 -29.80 -19.62
CA PHE A 439 2.65 -29.97 -19.62
C PHE A 439 2.23 -31.19 -20.45
N ALA A 440 2.86 -31.45 -21.60
CA ALA A 440 2.58 -32.63 -22.40
C ALA A 440 2.88 -33.92 -21.62
N THR A 441 4.05 -34.03 -20.98
CA THR A 441 4.40 -35.23 -20.19
C THR A 441 3.45 -35.40 -19.00
N SER A 442 3.16 -34.33 -18.26
CA SER A 442 2.22 -34.36 -17.13
C SER A 442 0.80 -34.79 -17.53
N TYR A 443 0.27 -34.26 -18.64
CA TYR A 443 -1.08 -34.62 -19.14
C TYR A 443 -1.11 -36.01 -19.78
N MET A 444 0.00 -36.49 -20.35
CA MET A 444 0.14 -37.85 -20.86
C MET A 444 0.24 -38.88 -19.73
N GLN A 445 0.88 -38.55 -18.60
CA GLN A 445 0.99 -39.40 -17.41
C GLN A 445 -0.30 -39.40 -16.58
N SER A 446 -1.02 -38.28 -16.53
CA SER A 446 -2.31 -38.16 -15.84
C SER A 446 -3.48 -38.82 -16.59
N ALA A 447 -3.20 -39.47 -17.72
CA ALA A 447 -4.18 -40.20 -18.51
C ALA A 447 -4.39 -41.61 -17.94
N SER A 448 -5.37 -41.80 -17.03
CA SER A 448 -5.64 -43.13 -16.45
C SER A 448 -7.12 -43.53 -16.43
N GLU A 449 -7.32 -44.84 -16.68
CA GLU A 449 -8.42 -45.80 -16.39
C GLU A 449 -9.49 -46.19 -17.44
N ASN A 450 -9.79 -45.45 -18.50
CA ASN A 450 -10.83 -45.88 -19.48
C ASN A 450 -10.26 -46.21 -20.89
N PRO A 451 -10.06 -47.50 -21.25
CA PRO A 451 -9.40 -47.90 -22.50
C PRO A 451 -10.18 -47.52 -23.78
N SER A 452 -11.51 -47.39 -23.73
CA SER A 452 -12.34 -47.03 -24.90
C SER A 452 -12.34 -45.54 -25.25
N GLN A 453 -11.99 -44.65 -24.32
CA GLN A 453 -11.87 -43.19 -24.54
C GLN A 453 -10.42 -42.74 -24.74
N ALA A 454 -9.44 -43.62 -24.46
CA ALA A 454 -8.01 -43.32 -24.49
C ALA A 454 -7.39 -43.36 -25.89
N GLN A 455 -8.03 -44.01 -26.88
CA GLN A 455 -7.41 -44.34 -28.18
C GLN A 455 -6.87 -43.11 -28.93
N PHE A 456 -7.55 -41.96 -28.85
CA PHE A 456 -7.11 -40.70 -29.47
C PHE A 456 -6.65 -39.62 -28.48
N TYR A 457 -6.65 -39.89 -27.17
CA TYR A 457 -6.31 -38.88 -26.17
C TYR A 457 -4.85 -38.44 -26.27
N LYS A 458 -3.90 -39.39 -26.30
CA LYS A 458 -2.47 -39.08 -26.43
C LYS A 458 -2.14 -38.31 -27.72
N LEU A 459 -2.76 -38.72 -28.83
CA LEU A 459 -2.66 -38.02 -30.12
C LEU A 459 -3.21 -36.59 -30.02
N SER A 460 -4.35 -36.41 -29.35
CA SER A 460 -4.98 -35.10 -29.16
C SER A 460 -4.14 -34.16 -28.28
N VAL A 461 -3.52 -34.68 -27.21
CA VAL A 461 -2.55 -33.91 -26.40
C VAL A 461 -1.38 -33.48 -27.25
N MET A 462 -0.77 -34.39 -28.01
CA MET A 462 0.38 -34.07 -28.88
C MET A 462 0.04 -33.00 -29.92
N ILE A 463 -1.09 -33.13 -30.62
CA ILE A 463 -1.56 -32.14 -31.60
C ILE A 463 -1.82 -30.79 -30.92
N THR A 464 -2.44 -30.78 -29.74
CA THR A 464 -2.73 -29.54 -28.99
C THR A 464 -1.45 -28.84 -28.52
N THR A 465 -0.44 -29.61 -28.10
CA THR A 465 0.88 -29.10 -27.73
C THR A 465 1.59 -28.49 -28.94
N ILE A 466 1.60 -29.18 -30.08
CA ILE A 466 2.15 -28.66 -31.34
C ILE A 466 1.42 -27.39 -31.77
N ALA A 467 0.09 -27.38 -31.71
CA ALA A 467 -0.73 -26.21 -32.01
C ALA A 467 -0.40 -25.03 -31.09
N SER A 468 -0.17 -25.27 -29.80
CA SER A 468 0.19 -24.22 -28.84
C SER A 468 1.58 -23.64 -29.14
N LEU A 469 2.55 -24.48 -29.53
CA LEU A 469 3.87 -24.01 -29.97
C LEU A 469 3.79 -23.22 -31.28
N MET A 470 2.96 -23.66 -32.23
CA MET A 470 2.70 -22.92 -33.47
C MET A 470 2.06 -21.56 -33.20
N GLU A 471 1.10 -21.50 -32.27
CA GLU A 471 0.50 -20.22 -31.86
C GLU A 471 1.57 -19.30 -31.25
N LEU A 472 2.48 -19.85 -30.44
CA LEU A 472 3.55 -19.07 -29.83
C LEU A 472 4.54 -18.52 -30.86
N CYS A 473 4.77 -19.22 -31.97
CA CYS A 473 5.55 -18.69 -33.09
C CYS A 473 4.91 -17.44 -33.74
N THR A 474 3.63 -17.16 -33.47
CA THR A 474 2.98 -15.91 -33.93
C THR A 474 3.28 -14.71 -33.04
N GLU A 475 3.90 -14.88 -31.86
CA GLU A 475 4.17 -13.78 -30.92
C GLU A 475 4.97 -12.62 -31.50
N PRO A 476 6.04 -12.84 -32.29
CA PRO A 476 6.78 -11.73 -32.90
C PRO A 476 5.92 -10.88 -33.84
N PHE A 477 4.98 -11.53 -34.52
CA PHE A 477 4.06 -10.86 -35.41
C PHE A 477 2.99 -10.09 -34.62
N PHE A 478 2.42 -10.75 -33.62
CA PHE A 478 1.44 -10.16 -32.73
C PHE A 478 1.98 -8.91 -32.02
N ALA A 479 3.18 -9.01 -31.45
CA ALA A 479 3.80 -7.94 -30.68
C ALA A 479 4.00 -6.66 -31.50
N VAL A 480 4.40 -6.79 -32.78
CA VAL A 480 4.55 -5.64 -33.67
C VAL A 480 3.21 -5.01 -34.06
N VAL A 481 2.22 -5.83 -34.39
CA VAL A 481 0.85 -5.36 -34.72
C VAL A 481 0.23 -4.63 -33.51
N GLN A 482 0.47 -5.15 -32.31
CA GLN A 482 0.02 -4.56 -31.05
C GLN A 482 0.76 -3.26 -30.72
N GLN A 483 2.09 -3.21 -30.90
CA GLN A 483 2.88 -2.01 -30.67
C GLN A 483 2.38 -0.84 -31.53
N HIS A 484 2.06 -1.09 -32.80
CA HIS A 484 1.55 -0.08 -33.73
C HIS A 484 0.04 0.19 -33.61
N MET A 485 -0.62 -0.32 -32.56
CA MET A 485 -2.05 -0.09 -32.32
C MET A 485 -2.98 -0.49 -33.48
N LEU A 486 -2.59 -1.51 -34.27
CA LEU A 486 -3.35 -1.95 -35.44
C LEU A 486 -4.54 -2.84 -35.05
N TYR A 487 -5.39 -2.36 -34.15
CA TYR A 487 -6.46 -3.14 -33.52
C TYR A 487 -7.43 -3.77 -34.53
N LYS A 488 -7.73 -3.06 -35.63
CA LYS A 488 -8.61 -3.56 -36.69
C LYS A 488 -8.04 -4.78 -37.41
N LYS A 489 -6.73 -4.78 -37.68
CA LYS A 489 -6.04 -5.90 -38.34
C LYS A 489 -5.96 -7.10 -37.40
N ARG A 490 -5.63 -6.84 -36.14
CA ARG A 490 -5.62 -7.85 -35.07
C ARG A 490 -6.99 -8.52 -34.92
N ALA A 491 -8.05 -7.73 -34.71
CA ALA A 491 -9.40 -8.24 -34.53
C ALA A 491 -9.87 -9.07 -35.74
N ALA A 492 -9.57 -8.63 -36.96
CA ALA A 492 -9.91 -9.38 -38.17
C ALA A 492 -9.20 -10.74 -38.25
N VAL A 493 -7.90 -10.79 -37.95
CA VAL A 493 -7.12 -12.04 -37.96
C VAL A 493 -7.60 -13.01 -36.87
N GLU A 494 -7.81 -12.52 -35.65
CA GLU A 494 -8.28 -13.34 -34.53
C GLU A 494 -9.70 -13.87 -34.77
N MET A 495 -10.62 -13.04 -35.27
CA MET A 495 -11.98 -13.48 -35.63
C MET A 495 -11.98 -14.54 -36.74
N ALA A 496 -11.16 -14.35 -37.78
CA ALA A 496 -11.03 -15.34 -38.86
C ALA A 496 -10.49 -16.68 -38.33
N ALA A 497 -9.48 -16.63 -37.45
CA ALA A 497 -8.92 -17.84 -36.85
C ALA A 497 -9.94 -18.58 -35.97
N VAL A 498 -10.71 -17.86 -35.14
CA VAL A 498 -11.80 -18.46 -34.34
C VAL A 498 -12.85 -19.10 -35.24
N PHE A 499 -13.24 -18.43 -36.32
CA PHE A 499 -14.21 -18.98 -37.27
C PHE A 499 -13.70 -20.27 -37.93
N VAL A 500 -12.42 -20.29 -38.36
CA VAL A 500 -11.76 -21.48 -38.90
C VAL A 500 -11.70 -22.61 -37.87
N LYS A 501 -11.41 -22.31 -36.60
CA LYS A 501 -11.46 -23.29 -35.49
C LYS A 501 -12.84 -23.92 -35.38
N THR A 502 -13.89 -23.10 -35.33
CA THR A 502 -15.28 -23.57 -35.18
C THR A 502 -15.70 -24.42 -36.38
N LEU A 503 -15.36 -24.03 -37.60
CA LEU A 503 -15.59 -24.82 -38.81
C LEU A 503 -14.86 -26.16 -38.77
N ALA A 504 -13.58 -26.17 -38.38
CA ALA A 504 -12.77 -27.37 -38.30
C ALA A 504 -13.33 -28.36 -37.27
N VAL A 505 -13.72 -27.88 -36.08
CA VAL A 505 -14.32 -28.74 -35.04
C VAL A 505 -15.67 -29.27 -35.51
N CYS A 506 -16.57 -28.40 -35.97
CA CYS A 506 -17.92 -28.79 -36.39
C CYS A 506 -17.89 -29.75 -37.58
N GLY A 507 -17.10 -29.44 -38.62
CA GLY A 507 -16.91 -30.29 -39.79
C GLY A 507 -16.34 -31.66 -39.42
N SER A 508 -15.34 -31.70 -38.53
CA SER A 508 -14.74 -32.96 -38.05
C SER A 508 -15.73 -33.81 -37.25
N VAL A 509 -16.57 -33.20 -36.41
CA VAL A 509 -17.62 -33.89 -35.62
C VAL A 509 -18.74 -34.41 -36.52
N VAL A 510 -19.18 -33.61 -37.49
CA VAL A 510 -20.21 -34.02 -38.46
C VAL A 510 -19.71 -35.16 -39.35
N TRP A 511 -18.48 -35.05 -39.86
CA TRP A 511 -17.84 -36.12 -40.63
C TRP A 511 -17.69 -37.42 -39.83
N ALA A 512 -17.28 -37.33 -38.56
CA ALA A 512 -17.22 -38.47 -37.66
C ALA A 512 -18.59 -39.14 -37.46
N ALA A 513 -19.64 -38.31 -37.31
CA ALA A 513 -21.01 -38.76 -37.11
C ALA A 513 -21.65 -39.39 -38.35
N TYR A 514 -21.25 -38.99 -39.56
CA TYR A 514 -21.70 -39.64 -40.80
C TYR A 514 -21.02 -41.00 -41.06
N GLY A 515 -19.81 -41.20 -40.52
CA GLY A 515 -19.04 -42.43 -40.71
C GLY A 515 -19.09 -43.42 -39.54
N ASP A 516 -19.96 -43.22 -38.54
CA ASP A 516 -20.03 -43.98 -37.28
C ASP A 516 -18.65 -44.22 -36.61
N ARG A 517 -17.75 -43.22 -36.68
CA ARG A 517 -16.41 -43.30 -36.10
C ARG A 517 -16.37 -42.63 -34.73
N SER A 518 -15.89 -43.33 -33.71
CA SER A 518 -15.64 -42.78 -32.36
C SER A 518 -14.33 -41.98 -32.31
N ILE A 519 -14.32 -40.79 -32.91
CA ILE A 519 -13.12 -39.93 -33.02
C ILE A 519 -12.76 -39.21 -31.69
N GLY A 520 -13.59 -39.39 -30.65
CA GLY A 520 -13.31 -38.91 -29.29
C GLY A 520 -13.06 -37.41 -29.24
N VAL A 521 -11.91 -37.00 -28.70
CA VAL A 521 -11.55 -35.59 -28.45
C VAL A 521 -10.72 -34.96 -29.59
N LEU A 522 -10.32 -35.77 -30.57
CA LEU A 522 -9.46 -35.33 -31.69
C LEU A 522 -10.02 -34.12 -32.49
N PRO A 523 -11.34 -33.95 -32.70
CA PRO A 523 -11.87 -32.79 -33.42
C PRO A 523 -11.49 -31.45 -32.76
N PHE A 524 -11.41 -31.42 -31.43
CA PHE A 524 -11.02 -30.22 -30.68
C PHE A 524 -9.54 -29.90 -30.87
N ALA A 525 -8.67 -30.92 -30.83
CA ALA A 525 -7.23 -30.77 -31.07
C ALA A 525 -6.94 -30.30 -32.51
N LEU A 526 -7.65 -30.86 -33.50
CA LEU A 526 -7.59 -30.38 -34.89
C LEU A 526 -8.05 -28.92 -35.00
N GLY A 527 -9.11 -28.54 -34.27
CA GLY A 527 -9.55 -27.16 -34.15
C GLY A 527 -8.44 -26.23 -33.67
N HIS A 528 -7.71 -26.60 -32.62
CA HIS A 528 -6.55 -25.83 -32.13
C HIS A 528 -5.44 -25.72 -33.19
N LEU A 529 -5.15 -26.80 -33.92
CA LEU A 529 -4.15 -26.77 -34.97
C LEU A 529 -4.54 -25.83 -36.13
N CYS A 530 -5.79 -25.91 -36.60
CA CYS A 530 -6.33 -25.04 -37.64
C CYS A 530 -6.36 -23.57 -37.18
N TYR A 531 -6.68 -23.33 -35.91
CA TYR A 531 -6.64 -22.00 -35.30
C TYR A 531 -5.22 -21.39 -35.37
N SER A 532 -4.22 -22.11 -34.87
CA SER A 532 -2.83 -21.64 -34.86
C SER A 532 -2.30 -21.40 -36.28
N PHE A 533 -2.64 -22.28 -37.22
CA PHE A 533 -2.28 -22.10 -38.62
C PHE A 533 -2.93 -20.84 -39.23
N ALA A 534 -4.23 -20.63 -38.98
CA ALA A 534 -4.93 -19.43 -39.44
C ALA A 534 -4.34 -18.14 -38.86
N LEU A 535 -3.92 -18.15 -37.58
CA LEU A 535 -3.20 -17.02 -36.97
C LEU A 535 -1.86 -16.74 -37.66
N ILE A 536 -1.03 -17.77 -37.90
CA ILE A 536 0.26 -17.61 -38.60
C ILE A 536 0.03 -16.98 -39.97
N CYS A 537 -0.89 -17.52 -40.76
CA CYS A 537 -1.20 -16.99 -42.09
C CYS A 537 -1.73 -15.56 -42.03
N GLY A 538 -2.71 -15.29 -41.15
CA GLY A 538 -3.35 -13.98 -41.03
C GLY A 538 -2.38 -12.90 -40.60
N TYR A 539 -1.56 -13.16 -39.58
CA TYR A 539 -0.55 -12.20 -39.10
C TYR A 539 0.60 -12.01 -40.10
N SER A 540 1.02 -13.07 -40.78
CA SER A 540 2.03 -12.96 -41.85
C SER A 540 1.54 -12.05 -42.98
N ILE A 541 0.30 -12.22 -43.44
CA ILE A 541 -0.30 -11.35 -44.46
C ILE A 541 -0.45 -9.91 -43.96
N ALA A 542 -0.89 -9.72 -42.71
CA ALA A 542 -1.04 -8.39 -42.12
C ALA A 542 0.28 -7.62 -42.08
N ILE A 543 1.37 -8.29 -41.70
CA ILE A 543 2.70 -7.68 -41.63
C ILE A 543 3.35 -7.49 -42.99
N LEU A 544 3.18 -8.42 -43.95
CA LEU A 544 3.74 -8.23 -45.30
C LEU A 544 3.21 -6.95 -45.96
N ARG A 545 1.94 -6.60 -45.71
CA ARG A 545 1.36 -5.34 -46.17
C ARG A 545 1.91 -4.13 -45.40
N PHE A 546 2.19 -4.26 -44.11
CA PHE A 546 2.71 -3.19 -43.25
C PHE A 546 4.22 -2.90 -43.43
N LYS A 547 5.04 -3.93 -43.70
CA LYS A 547 6.50 -3.83 -43.88
C LYS A 547 6.90 -2.85 -45.01
N SER A 548 5.99 -2.61 -45.95
CA SER A 548 6.16 -1.59 -47.00
C SER A 548 6.30 -0.16 -46.45
N GLN A 549 5.85 0.11 -45.22
CA GLN A 549 5.82 1.43 -44.58
C GLN A 549 6.89 1.60 -43.50
N CYS A 550 7.35 0.53 -42.85
CA CYS A 550 8.42 0.56 -41.83
C CYS A 550 9.34 -0.68 -41.97
N PRO A 551 10.62 -0.50 -42.36
CA PRO A 551 11.50 -1.63 -42.63
C PRO A 551 12.07 -2.20 -41.32
N PHE A 552 11.59 -3.35 -40.84
CA PHE A 552 12.20 -4.12 -39.75
C PHE A 552 12.39 -5.61 -40.13
N SER A 553 13.24 -6.33 -39.38
CA SER A 553 13.43 -7.78 -39.57
C SER A 553 12.51 -8.55 -38.62
N LEU A 554 11.83 -9.56 -39.15
CA LEU A 554 11.02 -10.49 -38.35
C LEU A 554 11.86 -11.53 -37.62
N LEU A 555 13.10 -11.75 -38.06
CA LEU A 555 14.05 -12.61 -37.36
C LEU A 555 14.85 -11.80 -36.34
N PRO A 556 15.35 -12.45 -35.26
CA PRO A 556 16.22 -11.81 -34.30
C PRO A 556 17.42 -11.17 -34.98
N LYS A 557 17.64 -9.88 -34.74
CA LYS A 557 18.77 -9.15 -35.30
C LYS A 557 19.49 -8.38 -34.20
N ARG A 558 20.82 -8.42 -34.20
CA ARG A 558 21.63 -7.65 -33.26
C ARG A 558 21.37 -6.15 -33.48
N ILE A 559 20.92 -5.48 -32.42
CA ILE A 559 20.74 -4.03 -32.40
C ILE A 559 22.09 -3.42 -32.01
N SER A 560 22.76 -2.75 -32.95
CA SER A 560 23.97 -1.99 -32.66
C SER A 560 23.56 -0.59 -32.25
N SER A 561 23.52 -0.31 -30.94
CA SER A 561 23.28 1.05 -30.47
C SER A 561 24.54 1.89 -30.71
N ARG A 562 24.45 2.95 -31.52
CA ARG A 562 25.47 4.02 -31.57
C ARG A 562 25.52 4.85 -30.28
N TYR A 563 24.59 4.61 -29.34
CA TYR A 563 24.36 5.34 -28.10
C TYR A 563 24.48 4.46 -26.83
N ALA A 564 25.24 3.36 -26.88
CA ALA A 564 25.45 2.50 -25.70
C ALA A 564 26.34 3.15 -24.61
N GLY A 565 26.85 4.37 -24.83
CA GLY A 565 27.73 5.08 -23.90
C GLY A 565 27.06 5.84 -22.76
N ASP A 566 25.78 6.23 -22.89
CA ASP A 566 25.17 7.23 -21.97
C ASP A 566 24.05 6.69 -21.06
N LEU A 567 23.77 5.38 -21.07
CA LEU A 567 22.72 4.76 -20.22
C LEU A 567 23.26 3.97 -19.02
N VAL A 568 24.56 4.14 -18.69
CA VAL A 568 25.19 3.55 -17.49
C VAL A 568 25.86 4.63 -16.63
N LYS A 569 25.19 5.78 -16.45
CA LYS A 569 25.51 6.72 -15.37
C LYS A 569 24.27 7.07 -14.58
#